data_AF-A0A5C7LLP0-F1
#
_entry.id   AF-A0A5C7LLP0-F1
#
_cell.length_a   1.000
_cell.length_b   1.000
_cell.length_c   1.000
_cell.angle_alpha   90.00
_cell.angle_beta   90.00
_cell.angle_gamma   90.00
#
_symmetry.space_group_name_H-M   'P 1'
#
loop_
_entity.id
_entity.type
_entity.pdbx_description
1 polymer ?
#
loop_
_entity_poly.entity_id
_entity_poly.type
_entity_poly.pdbx_seq_one_letter_code
_entity_poly.pdbx_strand_id
1 'polypeptide(L)'
;MQLAITVITPDPRIFVREHNRAVREANVETARYHHEQHMPDHFKMVGYTKYGIAKRSAGYNKRKQRKYNHVLPLVYTGRTRQVVLSQRQIRATPKAARLIMRAPLQGGTGRIRWRAGMSKKQVNSAVEMLKRVSELEAVSADEVATLATMRGRYYVDSVNKNIAAGGRVRKRAGR
;
A
#
# COMPACT_ATOMS: atom_id res chain seq x y z
N MET A 1 -0.73 4.80 -4.07
CA MET A 1 0.52 4.00 -4.04
C MET A 1 0.62 3.00 -5.22
N GLN A 2 1.72 3.05 -6.00
CA GLN A 2 2.10 2.05 -7.02
C GLN A 2 3.27 1.23 -6.48
N LEU A 3 3.18 -0.11 -6.52
CA LEU A 3 4.25 -1.01 -6.07
C LEU A 3 5.28 -1.24 -7.18
N ALA A 4 6.55 -1.37 -6.81
CA ALA A 4 7.70 -1.41 -7.72
C ALA A 4 7.58 -2.45 -8.86
N ILE A 5 8.02 -2.04 -10.05
CA ILE A 5 7.96 -2.83 -11.28
C ILE A 5 9.20 -3.72 -11.34
N THR A 6 9.23 -4.80 -10.57
CA THR A 6 10.16 -5.91 -10.87
C THR A 6 9.77 -6.49 -12.23
N VAL A 7 10.67 -6.49 -13.21
CA VAL A 7 10.38 -7.13 -14.49
C VAL A 7 10.44 -8.64 -14.27
N ILE A 8 9.29 -9.31 -14.32
CA ILE A 8 9.23 -10.77 -14.25
C ILE A 8 9.35 -11.28 -15.68
N THR A 9 10.45 -11.95 -15.98
CA THR A 9 10.66 -12.58 -17.28
C THR A 9 9.61 -13.69 -17.46
N PRO A 10 8.89 -13.75 -18.58
CA PRO A 10 7.93 -14.82 -18.86
C PRO A 10 8.62 -16.18 -18.84
N ASP A 11 8.00 -17.17 -18.20
CA ASP A 11 8.46 -18.55 -18.32
C ASP A 11 8.19 -19.03 -19.76
N PRO A 12 9.20 -19.55 -20.49
CA PRO A 12 9.03 -19.99 -21.87
C PRO A 12 8.02 -21.15 -22.04
N ARG A 13 7.66 -21.84 -20.95
CA ARG A 13 6.77 -23.01 -20.94
C ARG A 13 5.28 -22.66 -20.97
N ILE A 14 4.90 -21.45 -20.56
CA ILE A 14 3.49 -21.05 -20.40
C ILE A 14 3.03 -20.09 -21.50
N PHE A 15 1.72 -20.04 -21.76
CA PHE A 15 1.18 -19.03 -22.67
C PHE A 15 1.19 -17.64 -22.03
N VAL A 16 1.27 -16.59 -22.87
CA VAL A 16 1.25 -15.19 -22.43
C VAL A 16 0.02 -14.87 -21.56
N ARG A 17 -1.14 -15.45 -21.87
CA ARG A 17 -2.36 -15.26 -21.08
C ARG A 17 -2.23 -15.81 -19.66
N GLU A 18 -1.63 -17.00 -19.52
CA GLU A 18 -1.40 -17.65 -18.23
C GLU A 18 -0.32 -16.92 -17.44
N HIS A 19 0.76 -16.50 -18.10
CA HIS A 19 1.77 -15.62 -17.52
C HIS A 19 1.14 -14.34 -16.95
N ASN A 20 0.34 -13.62 -17.75
CA ASN A 20 -0.33 -12.39 -17.33
C ASN A 20 -1.28 -12.62 -16.16
N ARG A 21 -1.96 -13.76 -16.13
CA ARG A 21 -2.81 -14.16 -14.99
C ARG A 21 -1.95 -14.38 -13.74
N ALA A 22 -0.87 -15.14 -13.84
CA ALA A 22 0.02 -15.42 -12.72
C ALA A 22 0.69 -14.16 -12.16
N VAL A 23 1.14 -13.25 -13.03
CA VAL A 23 1.69 -11.96 -12.61
C VAL A 23 0.63 -11.11 -11.92
N ARG A 24 -0.61 -11.09 -12.44
CA ARG A 24 -1.72 -10.37 -11.80
C ARG A 24 -2.02 -10.93 -10.41
N GLU A 25 -2.07 -12.25 -10.25
CA GLU A 25 -2.28 -12.92 -8.96
C GLU A 25 -1.13 -12.59 -7.99
N ALA A 26 0.13 -12.70 -8.43
CA ALA A 26 1.29 -12.33 -7.64
C ALA A 26 1.25 -10.85 -7.19
N ASN A 27 0.81 -9.94 -8.07
CA ASN A 27 0.62 -8.53 -7.74
C ASN A 27 -0.47 -8.32 -6.68
N VAL A 28 -1.55 -9.10 -6.71
CA VAL A 28 -2.61 -9.05 -5.67
C VAL A 28 -2.05 -9.50 -4.33
N GLU A 29 -1.37 -10.65 -4.30
CA GLU A 29 -0.81 -11.21 -3.07
C GLU A 29 0.29 -10.33 -2.47
N THR A 30 1.13 -9.74 -3.31
CA THR A 30 2.16 -8.78 -2.87
C THR A 30 1.54 -7.53 -2.23
N ALA A 31 0.48 -6.98 -2.85
CA ALA A 31 -0.22 -5.83 -2.29
C ALA A 31 -0.96 -6.18 -0.98
N ARG A 32 -1.47 -7.40 -0.86
CA ARG A 32 -2.06 -7.93 0.39
C ARG A 32 -1.00 -8.03 1.48
N TYR A 33 0.13 -8.64 1.17
CA TYR A 33 1.26 -8.78 2.09
C TYR A 33 1.74 -7.41 2.60
N HIS A 34 1.92 -6.44 1.70
CA HIS A 34 2.29 -5.08 2.10
C HIS A 34 1.29 -4.46 3.08
N HIS A 35 -0.02 -4.61 2.80
CA HIS A 35 -1.06 -4.10 3.69
C HIS A 35 -1.03 -4.75 5.08
N GLU A 36 -0.76 -6.05 5.15
CA GLU A 36 -0.81 -6.79 6.41
C GLU A 36 0.45 -6.61 7.25
N GLN A 37 1.63 -6.56 6.61
CA GLN A 37 2.92 -6.56 7.30
C GLN A 37 3.49 -5.16 7.49
N HIS A 38 3.33 -4.26 6.52
CA HIS A 38 4.03 -2.97 6.50
C HIS A 38 3.13 -1.81 6.91
N MET A 39 1.87 -1.76 6.46
CA MET A 39 0.96 -0.68 6.85
C MET A 39 0.78 -0.49 8.37
N PRO A 40 0.82 -1.53 9.24
CA PRO A 40 0.78 -1.33 10.68
C PRO A 40 1.92 -0.48 11.22
N ASP A 41 3.10 -0.52 10.61
CA ASP A 41 4.30 0.19 11.10
C ASP A 41 4.20 1.71 10.95
N HIS A 42 3.41 2.21 9.99
CA HIS A 42 3.12 3.65 9.86
C HIS A 42 2.46 4.25 11.11
N PHE A 43 1.79 3.42 11.90
CA PHE A 43 1.11 3.82 13.14
C PHE A 43 1.94 3.55 14.40
N LYS A 44 3.12 2.95 14.26
CA LYS A 44 4.06 2.64 15.36
C LYS A 44 5.17 3.67 15.41
N MET A 45 5.89 3.74 16.54
CA MET A 45 6.99 4.69 16.71
C MET A 45 8.10 4.53 15.65
N VAL A 46 8.33 3.31 15.16
CA VAL A 46 9.27 3.02 14.06
C VAL A 46 8.93 3.78 12.77
N GLY A 47 7.67 4.18 12.57
CA GLY A 47 7.27 4.92 11.38
C GLY A 47 7.96 6.29 11.25
N TYR A 48 8.39 6.89 12.36
CA TYR A 48 9.18 8.13 12.34
C TYR A 48 10.52 7.96 11.63
N THR A 49 11.20 6.83 11.87
CA THR A 49 12.51 6.56 11.30
C THR A 49 12.40 5.90 9.94
N LYS A 50 11.48 4.92 9.79
CA LYS A 50 11.33 4.11 8.59
C LYS A 50 10.71 4.88 7.41
N TYR A 51 9.67 5.68 7.68
CA TYR A 51 8.91 6.39 6.64
C TYR A 51 9.12 7.90 6.66
N GLY A 52 10.00 8.41 7.54
CA GLY A 52 10.27 9.85 7.64
C GLY A 52 9.05 10.67 8.09
N ILE A 53 8.15 10.11 8.89
CA ILE A 53 6.96 10.82 9.38
C ILE A 53 7.37 12.09 10.13
N ALA A 54 6.70 13.21 9.86
CA ALA A 54 7.04 14.47 10.53
C ALA A 54 6.70 14.41 12.03
N LYS A 55 7.66 14.77 12.88
CA LYS A 55 7.43 14.91 14.33
C LYS A 55 6.42 16.04 14.58
N ARG A 56 5.46 15.79 15.47
CA ARG A 56 4.50 16.80 15.93
C ARG A 56 5.09 17.59 17.10
N SER A 57 4.57 18.79 17.34
CA SER A 57 5.08 19.66 18.40
C SER A 57 4.98 18.98 19.78
N ALA A 58 5.93 19.29 20.67
CA ALA A 58 5.95 18.76 22.03
C ALA A 58 4.64 19.04 22.79
N GLY A 59 4.06 20.23 22.61
CA GLY A 59 2.76 20.59 23.18
C GLY A 59 1.62 19.70 22.69
N TYR A 60 1.59 19.37 21.39
CA TYR A 60 0.61 18.45 20.83
C TYR A 60 0.75 17.05 21.43
N ASN A 61 1.97 16.52 21.48
CA ASN A 61 2.24 15.19 22.03
C ASN A 61 1.93 15.11 23.53
N LYS A 62 2.26 16.15 24.32
CA LYS A 62 1.92 16.23 25.74
C LYS A 62 0.40 16.23 25.96
N ARG A 63 -0.33 17.03 25.18
CA ARG A 63 -1.80 17.06 25.23
C ARG A 63 -2.41 15.71 24.85
N LYS A 64 -1.87 15.08 23.81
CA LYS A 64 -2.32 13.78 23.32
C LYS A 64 -2.02 12.66 24.32
N GLN A 65 -0.83 12.65 24.92
CA GLN A 65 -0.47 11.72 25.98
C GLN A 65 -1.42 11.85 27.18
N ARG A 66 -1.73 13.08 27.60
CA ARG A 66 -2.69 13.32 28.69
C ARG A 66 -4.10 12.82 28.37
N LYS A 67 -4.55 12.97 27.12
CA LYS A 67 -5.93 12.66 26.72
C LYS A 67 -6.17 11.20 26.30
N TYR A 68 -5.19 10.59 25.63
CA TYR A 68 -5.33 9.26 25.01
C TYR A 68 -4.25 8.26 25.48
N ASN A 69 -3.36 8.66 26.39
CA ASN A 69 -2.30 7.81 26.93
C ASN A 69 -1.32 7.25 25.88
N HIS A 70 -1.11 7.95 24.76
CA HIS A 70 -0.11 7.56 23.78
C HIS A 70 0.42 8.73 22.94
N VAL A 71 1.59 8.52 22.30
CA VAL A 71 2.21 9.46 21.35
C VAL A 71 2.35 8.93 19.92
N LEU A 72 1.83 7.72 19.65
CA LEU A 72 1.92 7.02 18.35
C LEU A 72 1.68 7.92 17.11
N PRO A 73 2.51 7.84 16.05
CA PRO A 73 2.32 8.65 14.85
C PRO A 73 1.01 8.31 14.14
N LEU A 74 0.44 9.29 13.43
CA LEU A 74 -0.79 9.13 12.61
C LEU A 74 -2.04 8.63 13.35
N VAL A 75 -1.97 8.44 14.67
CA VAL A 75 -3.07 8.01 15.54
C VAL A 75 -3.49 9.18 16.41
N TYR A 76 -4.78 9.50 16.47
CA TYR A 76 -5.34 10.39 17.50
C TYR A 76 -6.34 9.65 18.37
N THR A 77 -7.47 9.22 17.79
CA THR A 77 -8.47 8.36 18.45
C THR A 77 -8.34 6.88 18.09
N GLY A 78 -7.50 6.53 17.13
CA GLY A 78 -7.42 5.16 16.59
C GLY A 78 -8.33 4.88 15.38
N ARG A 79 -9.37 5.70 15.12
CA ARG A 79 -10.34 5.46 14.04
C ARG A 79 -9.67 5.32 12.66
N THR A 80 -8.74 6.22 12.33
CA THR A 80 -8.01 6.16 11.05
C THR A 80 -7.21 4.88 10.94
N ARG A 81 -6.46 4.50 11.99
CA ARG A 81 -5.69 3.26 12.04
C ARG A 81 -6.61 2.06 11.84
N GLN A 82 -7.72 1.98 12.56
CA GLN A 82 -8.67 0.88 12.46
C GLN A 82 -9.21 0.74 11.04
N VAL A 83 -9.66 1.84 10.40
CA VAL A 83 -10.24 1.78 9.05
C VAL A 83 -9.18 1.47 8.00
N VAL A 84 -7.99 2.09 8.08
CA VAL A 84 -6.90 1.83 7.14
C VAL A 84 -6.42 0.38 7.23
N LEU A 85 -6.32 -0.19 8.43
CA LEU A 85 -5.87 -1.57 8.64
C LEU A 85 -6.96 -2.62 8.43
N SER A 86 -8.25 -2.26 8.52
CA SER A 86 -9.35 -3.22 8.28
C SER A 86 -9.83 -3.22 6.83
N GLN A 87 -9.83 -2.06 6.15
CA GLN A 87 -10.40 -1.91 4.83
C GLN A 87 -9.30 -1.70 3.79
N ARG A 88 -9.15 -2.69 2.90
CA ARG A 88 -8.35 -2.58 1.68
C ARG A 88 -9.15 -2.99 0.46
N GLN A 89 -8.95 -2.28 -0.64
CA GLN A 89 -9.35 -2.71 -1.97
C GLN A 89 -8.09 -2.81 -2.82
N ILE A 90 -7.82 -3.99 -3.38
CA ILE A 90 -6.67 -4.23 -4.25
C ILE A 90 -7.16 -4.26 -5.70
N ARG A 91 -6.54 -3.44 -6.56
CA ARG A 91 -6.73 -3.50 -8.01
C ARG A 91 -5.41 -3.81 -8.66
N ALA A 92 -5.31 -4.97 -9.31
CA ALA A 92 -4.07 -5.41 -9.96
C ALA A 92 -4.27 -5.65 -11.45
N THR A 93 -3.21 -5.31 -12.18
CA THR A 93 -2.97 -5.61 -13.59
C THR A 93 -1.64 -6.36 -13.68
N PRO A 94 -1.28 -6.96 -14.84
CA PRO A 94 0.04 -7.56 -15.00
C PRO A 94 1.19 -6.55 -14.79
N LYS A 95 0.96 -5.27 -15.07
CA LYS A 95 1.99 -4.21 -14.95
C LYS A 95 2.18 -3.71 -13.52
N ALA A 96 1.10 -3.59 -12.75
CA ALA A 96 1.14 -3.00 -11.42
C ALA A 96 -0.07 -3.40 -10.57
N ALA A 97 0.09 -3.31 -9.25
CA ALA A 97 -0.99 -3.29 -8.26
C ALA A 97 -1.19 -1.91 -7.65
N ARG A 98 -2.44 -1.60 -7.35
CA ARG A 98 -2.88 -0.42 -6.60
C ARG A 98 -3.59 -0.88 -5.33
N LEU A 99 -3.06 -0.45 -4.18
CA LEU A 99 -3.71 -0.59 -2.88
C LEU A 99 -4.54 0.67 -2.62
N ILE A 100 -5.85 0.50 -2.45
CA ILE A 100 -6.80 1.57 -2.20
C ILE A 100 -7.32 1.41 -0.78
N MET A 101 -7.07 2.41 0.07
CA MET A 101 -7.50 2.46 1.46
C MET A 101 -8.39 3.68 1.67
N ARG A 102 -9.42 3.55 2.52
CA ARG A 102 -10.33 4.66 2.82
C ARG A 102 -9.89 5.36 4.09
N ALA A 103 -9.80 6.68 4.05
CA ALA A 103 -9.67 7.49 5.26
C ALA A 103 -11.07 7.80 5.82
N PRO A 104 -11.33 7.58 7.11
CA PRO A 104 -12.61 7.91 7.72
C PRO A 104 -12.70 9.42 7.99
N LEU A 105 -13.04 10.17 6.96
CA LEU A 105 -13.32 11.60 7.05
C LEU A 105 -14.80 11.81 7.38
N GLN A 106 -15.07 12.61 8.41
CA GLN A 106 -16.43 12.95 8.81
C GLN A 106 -16.92 14.11 7.94
N GLY A 107 -18.07 13.97 7.28
CA GLY A 107 -18.75 15.07 6.58
C GLY A 107 -18.40 15.30 5.11
N GLY A 108 -17.93 14.31 4.33
CA GLY A 108 -17.79 14.49 2.89
C GLY A 108 -17.13 13.35 2.12
N THR A 109 -17.00 13.53 0.80
CA THR A 109 -16.42 12.55 -0.15
C THR A 109 -14.90 12.44 -0.10
N GLY A 110 -14.23 13.17 0.81
CA GLY A 110 -12.77 13.24 0.90
C GLY A 110 -12.08 14.00 -0.24
N ARG A 111 -12.85 14.56 -1.18
CA ARG A 111 -12.32 15.41 -2.25
C ARG A 111 -12.09 16.83 -1.71
N ILE A 112 -10.84 17.27 -1.71
CA ILE A 112 -10.49 18.66 -1.41
C ILE A 112 -10.87 19.50 -2.65
N ARG A 113 -11.87 20.35 -2.51
CA ARG A 113 -12.25 21.33 -3.54
C ARG A 113 -11.61 22.66 -3.21
N TRP A 114 -10.60 23.05 -3.98
CA TRP A 114 -10.00 24.38 -3.89
C TRP A 114 -11.00 25.40 -4.44
N ARG A 115 -11.33 26.42 -3.64
CA ARG A 115 -12.24 27.51 -3.99
C ARG A 115 -11.58 28.83 -3.62
N ALA A 116 -11.75 29.83 -4.48
CA ALA A 116 -11.38 31.20 -4.16
C ALA A 116 -12.18 31.66 -2.92
N GLY A 117 -11.53 32.36 -1.99
CA GLY A 117 -12.13 32.81 -0.72
C GLY A 117 -12.09 31.82 0.45
N MET A 118 -11.37 30.69 0.33
CA MET A 118 -11.22 29.77 1.46
C MET A 118 -10.44 30.41 2.62
N SER A 119 -10.91 30.19 3.85
CA SER A 119 -10.19 30.67 5.04
C SER A 119 -8.84 29.96 5.19
N LYS A 120 -7.85 30.65 5.77
CA LYS A 120 -6.53 30.06 6.08
C LYS A 120 -6.64 28.75 6.87
N LYS A 121 -7.62 28.64 7.78
CA LYS A 121 -7.88 27.42 8.56
C LYS A 121 -8.28 26.24 7.68
N GLN A 122 -9.13 26.45 6.68
CA GLN A 122 -9.55 25.41 5.75
C GLN A 122 -8.39 24.95 4.85
N VAL A 123 -7.61 25.90 4.33
CA VAL A 123 -6.40 25.60 3.54
C VAL A 123 -5.41 24.78 4.35
N ASN A 124 -5.07 25.21 5.57
CA ASN A 124 -4.12 24.50 6.43
C ASN A 124 -4.61 23.09 6.79
N SER A 125 -5.91 22.91 7.05
CA SER A 125 -6.50 21.59 7.29
C SER A 125 -6.35 20.67 6.08
N ALA A 126 -6.60 21.18 4.87
CA ALA A 126 -6.44 20.44 3.63
C ALA A 126 -4.98 20.03 3.37
N VAL A 127 -4.03 20.94 3.60
CA VAL A 127 -2.59 20.68 3.45
C VAL A 127 -2.12 19.62 4.46
N GLU A 128 -2.52 19.74 5.73
CA GLU A 128 -2.21 18.74 6.75
C GLU A 128 -2.80 17.35 6.43
N MET A 129 -3.98 17.32 5.83
CA MET A 129 -4.58 16.07 5.34
C MET A 129 -3.77 15.45 4.21
N LEU A 130 -3.35 16.23 3.22
CA LEU A 130 -2.49 15.75 2.12
C LEU A 130 -1.15 15.25 2.65
N LYS A 131 -0.55 15.94 3.62
CA LYS A 131 0.68 15.51 4.28
C LYS A 131 0.52 14.16 5.00
N ARG A 132 -0.61 13.95 5.67
CA ARG A 132 -0.90 12.64 6.31
C ARG A 132 -1.08 11.53 5.29
N VAL A 133 -1.69 11.83 4.14
CA VAL A 133 -1.82 10.87 3.04
C VAL A 133 -0.44 10.53 2.49
N SER A 134 0.43 11.51 2.25
CA SER A 134 1.80 11.22 1.80
C SER A 134 2.61 10.42 2.83
N GLU A 135 2.43 10.69 4.13
CA GLU A 135 3.05 9.92 5.22
C GLU A 135 2.56 8.46 5.26
N LEU A 136 1.33 8.18 4.79
CA LEU A 136 0.77 6.83 4.67
C LEU A 136 1.14 6.14 3.35
N GLU A 137 1.49 6.89 2.31
CA GLU A 137 1.91 6.35 1.02
C GLU A 137 3.42 6.13 0.91
N ALA A 138 4.19 6.58 1.89
CA ALA A 138 5.63 6.39 1.94
C ALA A 138 5.99 4.91 2.03
N VAL A 139 6.82 4.41 1.12
CA VAL A 139 7.33 3.04 1.15
C VAL A 139 8.83 3.11 1.29
N SER A 140 9.39 2.35 2.24
CA SER A 140 10.83 2.34 2.48
C SER A 140 11.56 1.40 1.52
N ALA A 141 12.86 1.60 1.32
CA ALA A 141 13.63 0.84 0.32
C ALA A 141 13.72 -0.66 0.64
N ASP A 142 13.84 -1.02 1.91
CA ASP A 142 13.79 -2.38 2.44
C ASP A 142 12.44 -3.07 2.14
N GLU A 143 11.34 -2.33 2.23
CA GLU A 143 10.02 -2.85 1.85
C GLU A 143 9.94 -3.10 0.35
N VAL A 144 10.46 -2.20 -0.48
CA VAL A 144 10.50 -2.40 -1.93
C VAL A 144 11.24 -3.69 -2.28
N ALA A 145 12.40 -3.93 -1.66
CA ALA A 145 13.18 -5.16 -1.86
C ALA A 145 12.43 -6.41 -1.39
N THR A 146 11.79 -6.33 -0.22
CA THR A 146 10.98 -7.43 0.34
C THR A 146 9.80 -7.75 -0.59
N LEU A 147 9.08 -6.73 -1.06
CA LEU A 147 7.93 -6.90 -1.94
C LEU A 147 8.32 -7.44 -3.32
N ALA A 148 9.47 -7.04 -3.86
CA ALA A 148 10.01 -7.62 -5.10
C ALA A 148 10.26 -9.13 -4.94
N THR A 149 10.86 -9.52 -3.82
CA THR A 149 11.13 -10.93 -3.48
C THR A 149 9.83 -11.73 -3.33
N MET A 150 8.87 -11.20 -2.57
CA MET A 150 7.57 -11.84 -2.35
C MET A 150 6.78 -11.98 -3.66
N ARG A 151 6.83 -10.96 -4.53
CA ARG A 151 6.19 -11.01 -5.84
C ARG A 151 6.76 -12.12 -6.72
N GLY A 152 8.08 -12.31 -6.73
CA GLY A 152 8.73 -13.41 -7.44
C GLY A 152 8.27 -14.77 -6.93
N ARG A 153 8.23 -14.94 -5.60
CA ARG A 153 7.74 -16.17 -4.97
C ARG A 153 6.29 -16.47 -5.34
N TYR A 154 5.38 -15.51 -5.17
CA TYR A 154 3.96 -15.70 -5.52
C TYR A 154 3.74 -15.96 -7.01
N TYR A 155 4.59 -15.40 -7.88
CA TYR A 155 4.54 -15.70 -9.31
C TYR A 155 4.88 -17.17 -9.58
N VAL A 156 5.98 -17.67 -9.03
CA VAL A 156 6.38 -19.09 -9.19
C VAL A 156 5.29 -20.01 -8.65
N ASP A 157 4.74 -19.71 -7.47
CA ASP A 157 3.66 -20.49 -6.87
C ASP A 157 2.40 -20.51 -7.76
N SER A 158 2.01 -19.36 -8.32
CA SER A 158 0.87 -19.26 -9.24
C SER A 158 1.13 -20.01 -10.56
N VAL A 159 2.34 -19.90 -11.13
CA VAL A 159 2.70 -20.64 -12.35
C VAL A 159 2.63 -22.15 -12.11
N ASN A 160 3.24 -22.65 -11.03
CA ASN A 160 3.22 -24.07 -10.69
C ASN A 160 1.78 -24.59 -10.49
N LYS A 161 0.93 -23.81 -9.81
CA LYS A 161 -0.49 -24.13 -9.64
C LYS A 161 -1.23 -24.20 -10.98
N ASN A 162 -0.96 -23.27 -11.90
CA ASN A 162 -1.59 -23.26 -13.22
C ASN A 162 -1.11 -24.44 -14.09
N ILE A 163 0.18 -24.79 -14.05
CA ILE A 163 0.73 -25.96 -14.77
C ILE A 163 0.10 -27.25 -14.22
N ALA A 164 0.07 -27.42 -12.89
CA ALA A 164 -0.50 -28.60 -12.24
C ALA A 164 -1.99 -28.78 -12.54
N ALA A 165 -2.74 -27.67 -12.74
CA ALA A 165 -4.14 -27.69 -13.12
C ALA A 165 -4.39 -28.00 -14.62
N GLY A 166 -3.36 -28.47 -15.36
CA GLY A 166 -3.47 -28.76 -16.79
C GLY A 166 -3.31 -27.52 -17.68
N GLY A 167 -2.60 -26.50 -17.20
CA GLY A 167 -2.25 -25.30 -17.97
C GLY A 167 -1.67 -25.68 -19.32
N ARG A 168 -1.99 -24.91 -20.37
CA ARG A 168 -1.55 -25.26 -21.72
C ARG A 168 -0.02 -25.02 -21.76
N VAL A 169 0.77 -26.07 -21.83
CA VAL A 169 2.22 -25.95 -21.96
C VAL A 169 2.58 -25.79 -23.44
N ARG A 170 3.48 -24.87 -23.77
CA ARG A 170 4.04 -24.77 -25.12
C ARG A 170 4.73 -26.10 -25.47
N LYS A 171 4.20 -26.86 -26.44
CA LYS A 171 5.04 -27.79 -27.22
C LYS A 171 5.95 -26.92 -28.09
N ARG A 172 7.20 -26.76 -27.69
CA ARG A 172 8.21 -26.15 -28.56
C ARG A 172 8.45 -27.14 -29.71
N ALA A 173 7.83 -26.91 -30.86
CA ALA A 173 8.24 -27.59 -32.08
C ALA A 173 9.68 -27.15 -32.36
N GLY A 174 10.61 -28.10 -32.32
CA GLY A 174 12.02 -27.83 -32.56
C GLY A 174 12.23 -27.26 -33.95
N ARG A 175 12.94 -26.13 -34.01
CA ARG A 175 13.78 -25.67 -35.11
C ARG A 175 14.93 -24.89 -34.51
#